data_AF-A0A2R6MYY0-F1
#
_entry.id   AF-A0A2R6MYY0-F1
#
_cell.length_a   1.000
_cell.length_b   1.000
_cell.length_c   1.000
_cell.angle_alpha   90.00
_cell.angle_beta   90.00
_cell.angle_gamma   90.00
#
_symmetry.space_group_name_H-M   'P 1'
#
loop_
_entity.id
_entity.type
_entity.pdbx_description
1 polymer ?
#
loop_
_entity_poly.entity_id
_entity_poly.type
_entity_poly.pdbx_seq_one_letter_code
_entity_poly.pdbx_strand_id
1 'polypeptide(L)'
;MRVALVCVGDELLAGDTVNTNAAWLGRRLGERGVTVGRVSVVTDRVADIARVVNEPRAEYDAVIVTGGLGPTHDLAEGTADIPADAEMLPNPEGVAPGCIVEDVYVLPGVPAEMKAMFELVAGDFAGQQRYVETMTVDEPESALVDRFTDLRERYDVRVGSYPGETVRVKIHGTDRGAVEEAARWLRERVEVAE
;
A
#
# COMPACT_ATOMS: atom_id res chain seq x y z
N MET A 1 12.03 1.20 5.72
CA MET A 1 11.03 2.29 5.73
C MET A 1 9.63 1.76 6.01
N ARG A 2 8.90 2.43 6.90
CA ARG A 2 7.49 2.23 7.25
C ARG A 2 6.70 3.48 6.87
N VAL A 3 5.57 3.30 6.19
CA VAL A 3 4.69 4.37 5.71
C VAL A 3 3.27 4.17 6.26
N ALA A 4 2.61 5.27 6.57
CA ALA A 4 1.16 5.30 6.79
C ALA A 4 0.45 5.93 5.59
N LEU A 5 -0.71 5.39 5.21
CA LEU A 5 -1.58 5.97 4.19
C LEU A 5 -2.80 6.62 4.88
N VAL A 6 -3.12 7.84 4.46
CA VAL A 6 -4.35 8.55 4.85
C VAL A 6 -5.14 8.84 3.58
N CYS A 7 -6.31 8.23 3.45
CA CYS A 7 -7.21 8.42 2.33
C CYS A 7 -8.36 9.32 2.76
N VAL A 8 -8.52 10.45 2.08
CA VAL A 8 -9.55 11.45 2.36
C VAL A 8 -10.68 11.29 1.36
N GLY A 9 -11.91 11.21 1.84
CA GLY A 9 -13.11 11.18 1.00
C GLY A 9 -14.31 10.58 1.73
N ASP A 10 -15.38 11.36 1.87
CA ASP A 10 -16.64 10.90 2.46
C ASP A 10 -17.25 9.73 1.65
N GLU A 11 -17.05 9.70 0.33
CA GLU A 11 -17.49 8.63 -0.57
C GLU A 11 -16.79 7.29 -0.31
N LEU A 12 -15.55 7.32 0.22
CA LEU A 12 -14.84 6.11 0.63
C LEU A 12 -15.42 5.54 1.92
N LEU A 13 -15.84 6.41 2.85
CA LEU A 13 -16.49 6.01 4.10
C LEU A 13 -17.92 5.51 3.87
N ALA A 14 -18.63 6.13 2.93
CA ALA A 14 -19.97 5.70 2.50
C ALA A 14 -19.94 4.37 1.73
N GLY A 15 -18.78 4.00 1.17
CA GLY A 15 -18.63 2.80 0.34
C GLY A 15 -19.10 2.99 -1.11
N ASP A 16 -19.36 4.23 -1.52
CA ASP A 16 -19.73 4.56 -2.90
C ASP A 16 -18.56 4.35 -3.86
N THR A 17 -17.33 4.53 -3.37
CA THR A 17 -16.10 4.30 -4.12
C THR A 17 -15.20 3.31 -3.40
N VAL A 18 -14.72 2.30 -4.12
CA VAL A 18 -13.72 1.36 -3.62
C VAL A 18 -12.36 2.07 -3.53
N ASN A 19 -11.69 1.96 -2.38
CA ASN A 19 -10.38 2.57 -2.16
C ASN A 19 -9.25 1.85 -2.94
N THR A 20 -9.21 2.09 -4.25
CA THR A 20 -8.21 1.54 -5.16
C THR A 20 -6.86 2.25 -5.04
N ASN A 21 -6.83 3.49 -4.57
CA ASN A 21 -5.60 4.24 -4.33
C ASN A 21 -4.74 3.57 -3.25
N ALA A 22 -5.32 3.23 -2.09
CA ALA A 22 -4.59 2.53 -1.04
C ALA A 22 -4.08 1.17 -1.50
N ALA A 23 -4.89 0.42 -2.26
CA ALA A 23 -4.50 -0.87 -2.81
C ALA A 23 -3.33 -0.75 -3.80
N TRP A 24 -3.34 0.28 -4.65
CA TRP A 24 -2.26 0.54 -5.60
C TRP A 24 -0.98 1.02 -4.89
N LEU A 25 -1.08 2.01 -4.00
CA LEU A 25 0.04 2.54 -3.23
C LEU A 25 0.69 1.46 -2.38
N GLY A 26 -0.09 0.62 -1.70
CA GLY A 26 0.43 -0.48 -0.89
C GLY A 26 1.24 -1.49 -1.71
N ARG A 27 0.77 -1.82 -2.92
CA ARG A 27 1.52 -2.68 -3.85
C ARG A 27 2.81 -2.00 -4.30
N ARG A 28 2.72 -0.74 -4.75
CA ARG A 28 3.83 -0.01 -5.33
C ARG A 28 4.94 0.27 -4.31
N LEU A 29 4.57 0.62 -3.09
CA LEU A 29 5.49 0.74 -1.95
C LEU A 29 6.12 -0.62 -1.59
N GLY A 30 5.32 -1.69 -1.60
CA GLY A 30 5.79 -3.05 -1.35
C GLY A 30 6.86 -3.52 -2.35
N GLU A 31 6.69 -3.21 -3.65
CA GLU A 31 7.67 -3.48 -4.71
C GLU A 31 9.03 -2.80 -4.44
N ARG A 32 9.01 -1.68 -3.72
CA ARG A 32 10.19 -0.91 -3.31
C ARG A 32 10.72 -1.28 -1.93
N GLY A 33 10.22 -2.36 -1.35
CA GLY A 33 10.62 -2.83 -0.02
C GLY A 33 10.08 -1.99 1.14
N VAL A 34 9.16 -1.07 0.87
CA VAL A 34 8.53 -0.23 1.90
C VAL A 34 7.36 -0.96 2.53
N THR A 35 7.16 -0.75 3.84
CA THR A 35 6.06 -1.37 4.60
C THR A 35 4.96 -0.36 4.84
N VAL A 36 3.80 -0.57 4.25
CA VAL A 36 2.59 0.14 4.69
C VAL A 36 2.11 -0.51 5.98
N GLY A 37 2.26 0.20 7.11
CA GLY A 37 1.85 -0.35 8.41
C GLY A 37 0.46 0.08 8.85
N ARG A 38 -0.14 1.10 8.21
CA ARG A 38 -1.52 1.52 8.48
C ARG A 38 -2.12 2.20 7.25
N VAL A 39 -3.39 1.95 7.02
CA VAL A 39 -4.25 2.71 6.10
C VAL A 39 -5.43 3.25 6.90
N SER A 40 -5.63 4.56 6.87
CA SER A 40 -6.74 5.24 7.52
C SER A 40 -7.60 5.92 6.45
N VAL A 41 -8.92 5.83 6.59
CA VAL A 41 -9.88 6.58 5.77
C VAL A 41 -10.53 7.64 6.64
N VAL A 42 -10.59 8.88 6.17
CA VAL A 42 -11.09 10.03 6.92
C VAL A 42 -12.07 10.85 6.09
N THR A 43 -12.89 11.63 6.78
CA THR A 43 -13.82 12.59 6.18
C THR A 43 -13.07 13.76 5.53
N ASP A 44 -13.74 14.51 4.66
CA ASP A 44 -13.23 15.75 4.04
C ASP A 44 -13.14 16.95 5.01
N ARG A 45 -13.06 16.68 6.31
CA ARG A 45 -12.97 17.71 7.35
C ARG A 45 -11.52 17.94 7.73
N VAL A 46 -11.06 19.19 7.58
CA VAL A 46 -9.69 19.62 7.92
C VAL A 46 -9.25 19.15 9.32
N ALA A 47 -10.14 19.22 10.32
CA ALA A 47 -9.83 18.77 11.68
C ALA A 47 -9.56 17.25 11.78
N ASP A 48 -10.31 16.45 11.03
CA ASP A 48 -10.16 14.99 11.02
C ASP A 48 -8.90 14.57 10.26
N ILE A 49 -8.64 15.22 9.11
CA ILE A 49 -7.40 15.05 8.33
C ILE A 49 -6.18 15.42 9.18
N ALA A 50 -6.18 16.61 9.79
CA ALA A 50 -5.07 17.10 10.59
C ALA A 50 -4.77 16.18 11.77
N ARG A 51 -5.79 15.67 12.46
CA ARG A 51 -5.61 14.71 13.54
C ARG A 51 -4.93 13.43 13.05
N VAL A 52 -5.47 12.82 11.99
CA VAL A 52 -5.00 11.52 11.50
C VAL A 52 -3.65 11.60 10.77
N VAL A 53 -3.30 12.72 10.16
CA VAL A 53 -1.96 12.94 9.59
C VAL A 53 -0.90 13.08 10.69
N ASN A 54 -1.24 13.72 11.81
CA ASN A 54 -0.29 13.96 12.91
C ASN A 54 -0.08 12.74 13.82
N GLU A 55 -1.11 11.92 14.04
CA GLU A 55 -1.02 10.69 14.85
C GLU A 55 0.13 9.72 14.44
N PRO A 56 0.37 9.40 13.15
CA PRO A 56 1.44 8.49 12.71
C PRO A 56 2.86 9.04 12.81
N ARG A 57 3.06 10.35 12.91
CA ARG A 57 4.39 10.95 12.68
C ARG A 57 5.49 10.44 13.63
N ALA A 58 5.14 9.86 14.77
CA ALA A 58 6.10 9.26 15.69
C ALA A 58 6.45 7.78 15.39
N GLU A 59 5.63 7.07 14.61
CA GLU A 59 5.76 5.62 14.37
C GLU A 59 6.20 5.29 12.92
N TYR A 60 6.01 6.22 11.99
CA TYR A 60 6.24 6.01 10.56
C TYR A 60 7.29 6.99 10.03
N ASP A 61 8.06 6.55 9.04
CA ASP A 61 9.09 7.36 8.40
C ASP A 61 8.51 8.37 7.40
N ALA A 62 7.28 8.14 6.93
CA ALA A 62 6.52 9.06 6.09
C ALA A 62 5.02 8.78 6.12
N VAL A 63 4.22 9.78 5.76
CA VAL A 63 2.77 9.69 5.59
C VAL A 63 2.41 10.10 4.17
N ILE A 64 1.63 9.27 3.47
CA ILE A 64 1.06 9.64 2.17
C ILE A 64 -0.43 9.91 2.37
N VAL A 65 -0.85 11.13 2.03
CA VAL A 65 -2.24 11.57 1.98
C VAL A 65 -2.72 11.53 0.54
N THR A 66 -3.88 10.94 0.27
CA THR A 66 -4.52 10.95 -1.06
C THR A 66 -5.99 11.29 -0.95
N GLY A 67 -6.46 12.19 -1.82
CA GLY A 67 -7.83 12.73 -1.77
C GLY A 67 -7.89 14.13 -1.15
N GLY A 68 -9.04 14.79 -1.25
CA GLY A 68 -9.27 16.11 -0.64
C GLY A 68 -8.60 17.31 -1.31
N LEU A 69 -7.92 17.16 -2.46
CA LEU A 69 -7.24 18.25 -3.20
C LEU A 69 -8.17 19.02 -4.17
N GLY A 70 -9.49 18.87 -4.05
CA GLY A 70 -10.46 19.57 -4.88
C GLY A 70 -10.82 18.85 -6.20
N PRO A 71 -11.74 19.44 -6.99
CA PRO A 71 -12.26 18.83 -8.21
C PRO A 71 -11.19 18.74 -9.30
N THR A 72 -11.08 17.54 -9.87
CA THR A 72 -10.10 17.10 -10.89
C THR A 72 -10.00 17.99 -12.14
N HIS A 73 -11.06 18.73 -12.47
CA HIS A 73 -11.18 19.45 -13.75
C HIS A 73 -11.46 20.96 -13.59
N ASP A 74 -11.52 21.47 -12.35
CA ASP A 74 -11.91 22.86 -12.09
C ASP A 74 -10.79 23.61 -11.35
N LEU A 75 -10.46 24.79 -11.87
CA LEU A 75 -9.51 25.71 -11.24
C LEU A 75 -10.29 26.59 -10.25
N ALA A 76 -10.78 25.96 -9.18
CA ALA A 76 -11.39 26.68 -8.09
C ALA A 76 -10.33 27.53 -7.35
N GLU A 77 -10.80 28.60 -6.69
CA GLU A 77 -9.95 29.38 -5.80
C GLU A 77 -9.37 28.47 -4.71
N GLY A 78 -8.05 28.54 -4.51
CA GLY A 78 -7.32 27.69 -3.57
C GLY A 78 -6.79 26.37 -4.14
N THR A 79 -7.10 26.00 -5.40
CA THR A 79 -6.59 24.74 -6.01
C THR A 79 -5.06 24.66 -6.04
N ALA A 80 -4.36 25.79 -6.15
CA ALA A 80 -2.90 25.86 -6.16
C ALA A 80 -2.30 26.31 -4.81
N ASP A 81 -3.12 26.47 -3.77
CA ASP A 81 -2.63 26.88 -2.46
C ASP A 81 -1.88 25.72 -1.81
N ILE A 82 -0.64 25.99 -1.44
CA ILE A 82 0.21 25.06 -0.68
C ILE A 82 0.82 25.80 0.51
N PRO A 83 1.16 25.11 1.61
CA PRO A 83 1.84 25.74 2.73
C PRO A 83 3.16 26.40 2.28
N ALA A 84 3.51 27.55 2.86
CA ALA A 84 4.66 28.34 2.41
C ALA A 84 6.00 27.59 2.45
N ASP A 85 6.16 26.68 3.40
CA ASP A 85 7.38 25.86 3.58
C ASP A 85 7.25 24.46 2.93
N ALA A 86 6.21 24.24 2.12
CA ALA A 86 6.04 22.98 1.41
C ALA A 86 6.81 22.96 0.09
N GLU A 87 7.35 21.80 -0.25
CA GLU A 87 7.84 21.55 -1.59
C GLU A 87 6.64 21.25 -2.51
N MET A 88 6.49 22.00 -3.59
CA MET A 88 5.42 21.78 -4.57
C MET A 88 5.71 20.53 -5.40
N LEU A 89 4.71 19.64 -5.51
CA LEU A 89 4.77 18.48 -6.39
C LEU A 89 3.88 18.71 -7.64
N PRO A 90 4.45 18.82 -8.85
CA PRO A 90 3.64 19.07 -10.04
C PRO A 90 2.73 17.88 -10.37
N ASN A 91 1.54 18.19 -10.87
CA ASN A 91 0.58 17.20 -11.35
C ASN A 91 0.61 17.14 -12.88
N PRO A 92 1.29 16.16 -13.50
CA PRO A 92 1.40 16.09 -14.96
C PRO A 92 0.10 15.66 -15.66
N GLU A 93 -0.85 15.09 -14.92
CA GLU A 93 -2.09 14.50 -15.45
C GLU A 93 -3.36 15.28 -15.03
N GLY A 94 -3.19 16.38 -14.29
CA GLY A 94 -4.29 17.13 -13.68
C GLY A 94 -3.93 18.58 -13.40
N VAL A 95 -4.81 19.28 -12.70
CA VAL A 95 -4.66 20.72 -12.43
C VAL A 95 -4.24 21.05 -10.99
N ALA A 96 -4.61 20.20 -10.03
CA ALA A 96 -4.29 20.42 -8.61
C ALA A 96 -2.87 19.91 -8.33
N PRO A 97 -1.90 20.78 -7.98
CA PRO A 97 -0.59 20.34 -7.53
C PRO A 97 -0.71 19.60 -6.19
N GLY A 98 0.24 18.72 -5.94
CA GLY A 98 0.46 18.18 -4.61
C GLY A 98 1.52 18.98 -3.87
N CYS A 99 1.86 18.53 -2.67
CA CYS A 99 2.97 19.09 -1.94
C CYS A 99 3.60 18.08 -0.99
N ILE A 100 4.82 18.38 -0.57
CA ILE A 100 5.56 17.65 0.44
C ILE A 100 5.81 18.61 1.60
N VAL A 101 5.38 18.22 2.80
CA VAL A 101 5.63 18.96 4.04
C VAL A 101 6.40 18.02 4.97
N GLU A 102 7.71 18.22 5.06
CA GLU A 102 8.62 17.34 5.79
C GLU A 102 8.53 15.89 5.27
N ASP A 103 7.93 14.98 6.05
CA ASP A 103 7.72 13.56 5.76
C ASP A 103 6.29 13.25 5.26
N VAL A 104 5.48 14.28 5.00
CA VAL A 104 4.09 14.14 4.56
C VAL A 104 3.95 14.50 3.09
N TYR A 105 3.49 13.53 2.30
CA TYR A 105 3.28 13.65 0.85
C TYR A 105 1.78 13.75 0.58
N VAL A 106 1.33 14.83 -0.07
CA VAL A 106 -0.07 15.06 -0.38
C VAL A 106 -0.29 14.88 -1.89
N LEU A 107 -1.12 13.90 -2.23
CA LEU A 107 -1.43 13.48 -3.59
C LEU A 107 -2.93 13.65 -3.89
N PRO A 108 -3.32 13.81 -5.16
CA PRO A 108 -4.73 13.92 -5.53
C PRO A 108 -5.50 12.62 -5.28
N GLY A 109 -6.83 12.72 -5.28
CA GLY A 109 -7.72 11.57 -5.13
C GLY A 109 -7.91 10.78 -6.43
N VAL A 110 -7.69 11.41 -7.59
CA VAL A 110 -7.90 10.75 -8.88
C VAL A 110 -6.81 9.73 -9.15
N PRO A 111 -7.15 8.46 -9.45
CA PRO A 111 -6.15 7.40 -9.55
C PRO A 111 -5.07 7.63 -10.61
N ALA A 112 -5.39 8.28 -11.74
CA ALA A 112 -4.40 8.54 -12.79
C ALA A 112 -3.36 9.58 -12.34
N GLU A 113 -3.84 10.70 -11.80
CA GLU A 113 -3.01 11.79 -11.27
C GLU A 113 -2.15 11.34 -10.09
N MET A 114 -2.75 10.64 -9.12
CA MET A 114 -2.06 10.13 -7.93
C MET A 114 -0.90 9.23 -8.32
N LYS A 115 -1.12 8.32 -9.28
CA LYS A 115 -0.07 7.42 -9.77
C LYS A 115 1.06 8.19 -10.44
N ALA A 116 0.73 9.13 -11.33
CA ALA A 116 1.72 9.91 -12.05
C ALA A 116 2.58 10.76 -11.09
N MET A 117 1.94 11.40 -10.10
CA MET A 117 2.65 12.18 -9.08
C MET A 117 3.47 11.32 -8.14
N PHE A 118 2.96 10.16 -7.72
CA PHE A 118 3.73 9.23 -6.89
C PHE A 118 5.03 8.80 -7.59
N GLU A 119 5.01 8.54 -8.90
CA GLU A 119 6.24 8.14 -9.63
C GLU A 119 7.33 9.23 -9.62
N LEU A 120 6.97 10.51 -9.47
CA LEU A 120 7.95 11.60 -9.33
C LEU A 120 8.74 11.52 -8.02
N VAL A 121 8.08 11.08 -6.94
CA VAL A 121 8.65 10.96 -5.57
C VAL A 121 8.97 9.53 -5.19
N ALA A 122 8.77 8.56 -6.09
CA ALA A 122 8.97 7.15 -5.80
C ALA A 122 10.43 6.81 -5.42
N GLY A 123 11.38 7.69 -5.72
CA GLY A 123 12.78 7.59 -5.29
C GLY A 123 12.97 7.75 -3.77
N ASP A 124 12.08 8.49 -3.11
CA ASP A 124 12.15 8.76 -1.66
C ASP A 124 11.73 7.51 -0.84
N PHE A 125 11.05 6.58 -1.50
CA PHE A 125 10.50 5.37 -0.90
C PHE A 125 11.37 4.16 -1.24
N ALA A 126 12.36 3.89 -0.38
CA ALA A 126 13.19 2.70 -0.48
C ALA A 126 13.20 1.92 0.85
N GLY A 127 13.05 0.60 0.77
CA GLY A 127 13.15 -0.29 1.92
C GLY A 127 13.77 -1.63 1.57
N GLN A 128 13.71 -2.57 2.51
CA GLN A 128 14.29 -3.89 2.29
C GLN A 128 13.45 -4.66 1.28
N GLN A 129 14.07 -5.10 0.19
CA GLN A 129 13.40 -5.84 -0.87
C GLN A 129 12.64 -7.05 -0.29
N ARG A 130 11.43 -7.26 -0.79
CA ARG A 130 10.59 -8.41 -0.43
C ARG A 130 10.37 -9.29 -1.65
N TYR A 131 10.44 -10.58 -1.44
CA TYR A 131 10.17 -11.60 -2.44
C TYR A 131 8.89 -12.32 -2.06
N VAL A 132 8.06 -12.61 -3.07
CA VAL A 132 6.78 -13.29 -2.89
C VAL A 132 6.62 -14.37 -3.95
N GLU A 133 6.41 -15.59 -3.50
CA GLU A 133 5.99 -16.71 -4.34
C GLU A 133 4.50 -16.98 -4.10
N THR A 134 3.74 -17.18 -5.17
CA THR A 134 2.31 -17.51 -5.09
C THR A 134 2.06 -18.86 -5.75
N MET A 135 1.21 -19.68 -5.13
CA MET A 135 0.72 -20.92 -5.70
C MET A 135 -0.74 -21.15 -5.33
N THR A 136 -1.42 -21.98 -6.12
CA THR A 136 -2.80 -22.39 -5.87
C THR A 136 -2.78 -23.86 -5.48
N VAL A 137 -3.48 -24.21 -4.41
CA VAL A 137 -3.50 -25.55 -3.83
C VAL A 137 -4.93 -26.07 -3.81
N ASP A 138 -5.11 -27.31 -4.24
CA ASP A 138 -6.39 -28.04 -4.24
C ASP A 138 -6.56 -28.89 -2.97
N GLU A 139 -6.25 -28.28 -1.81
CA GLU A 139 -6.45 -28.87 -0.50
C GLU A 139 -7.14 -27.88 0.42
N PRO A 140 -7.99 -28.34 1.36
CA PRO A 140 -8.60 -27.46 2.33
C PRO A 140 -7.54 -26.85 3.26
N GLU A 141 -7.76 -25.59 3.69
CA GLU A 141 -6.82 -24.87 4.55
C GLU A 141 -6.46 -25.63 5.84
N SER A 142 -7.42 -26.35 6.42
CA SER A 142 -7.21 -27.16 7.62
C SER A 142 -6.17 -28.27 7.43
N ALA A 143 -6.01 -28.80 6.20
CA ALA A 143 -4.99 -29.81 5.88
C ALA A 143 -3.59 -29.20 5.70
N LEU A 144 -3.50 -27.89 5.49
CA LEU A 144 -2.24 -27.19 5.24
C LEU A 144 -1.60 -26.60 6.50
N VAL A 145 -2.30 -26.60 7.64
CA VAL A 145 -1.86 -25.94 8.89
C VAL A 145 -0.49 -26.44 9.36
N ASP A 146 -0.29 -27.75 9.43
CA ASP A 146 0.97 -28.34 9.90
C ASP A 146 2.11 -28.01 8.93
N ARG A 147 1.85 -28.11 7.62
CA ARG A 147 2.83 -27.79 6.57
C ARG A 147 3.23 -26.31 6.60
N PHE A 148 2.29 -25.40 6.87
CA PHE A 148 2.58 -23.98 7.03
C PHE A 148 3.39 -23.70 8.30
N THR A 149 3.19 -24.49 9.35
CA THR A 149 3.98 -24.40 10.58
C THR A 149 5.41 -24.86 10.32
N ASP A 150 5.60 -26.05 9.75
CA ASP A 150 6.91 -26.57 9.34
C ASP A 150 7.67 -25.59 8.44
N LEU A 151 6.97 -24.95 7.50
CA LEU A 151 7.56 -24.02 6.55
C LEU A 151 8.05 -22.74 7.25
N ARG A 152 7.32 -22.22 8.24
CA ARG A 152 7.72 -21.05 9.05
C ARG A 152 8.85 -21.37 10.04
N GLU A 153 8.94 -22.61 10.50
CA GLU A 153 10.03 -23.06 11.38
C GLU A 153 11.33 -23.30 10.61
N ARG A 154 11.22 -23.79 9.36
CA ARG A 154 12.35 -24.18 8.53
C ARG A 154 12.94 -23.01 7.73
N TYR A 155 12.12 -22.07 7.29
CA TYR A 155 12.52 -20.94 6.47
C TYR A 155 12.09 -19.63 7.14
N ASP A 156 12.92 -18.59 7.07
CA ASP A 156 12.57 -17.26 7.57
C ASP A 156 11.59 -16.55 6.62
N VAL A 157 10.36 -17.05 6.59
CA VAL A 157 9.29 -16.63 5.68
C VAL A 157 7.95 -16.52 6.41
N ARG A 158 7.07 -15.66 5.89
CA ARG A 158 5.66 -15.60 6.29
C ARG A 158 4.79 -16.28 5.24
N VAL A 159 3.76 -16.96 5.71
CA VAL A 159 2.79 -17.65 4.86
C VAL A 159 1.42 -17.03 5.07
N GLY A 160 0.79 -16.57 4.00
CA GLY A 160 -0.62 -16.20 3.95
C GLY A 160 -1.42 -17.19 3.10
N SER A 161 -2.57 -17.60 3.60
CA SER A 161 -3.56 -18.43 2.92
C SER A 161 -4.81 -17.60 2.62
N TYR A 162 -5.36 -17.78 1.42
CA TYR A 162 -6.58 -17.12 0.98
C TYR A 162 -7.54 -18.20 0.45
N PRO A 163 -8.52 -18.64 1.26
CA PRO A 163 -9.44 -19.71 0.90
C PRO A 163 -10.44 -19.25 -0.19
N GLY A 164 -10.83 -20.19 -1.05
CA GLY A 164 -11.79 -20.06 -2.15
C GLY A 164 -12.25 -21.45 -2.59
N GLU A 165 -12.60 -21.63 -3.87
CA GLU A 165 -12.77 -22.98 -4.44
C GLU A 165 -11.47 -23.80 -4.33
N THR A 166 -10.34 -23.12 -4.51
CA THR A 166 -8.98 -23.58 -4.21
C THR A 166 -8.32 -22.61 -3.24
N VAL A 167 -7.29 -23.05 -2.53
CA VAL A 167 -6.56 -22.21 -1.57
C VAL A 167 -5.37 -21.54 -2.25
N ARG A 168 -5.38 -20.21 -2.34
CA ARG A 168 -4.22 -19.46 -2.81
C ARG A 168 -3.26 -19.23 -1.67
N VAL A 169 -2.04 -19.72 -1.80
CA VAL A 169 -0.97 -19.58 -0.81
C VAL A 169 0.06 -18.57 -1.30
N LYS A 170 0.44 -17.64 -0.43
CA LYS A 170 1.52 -16.68 -0.67
C LYS A 170 2.61 -16.85 0.38
N ILE A 171 3.84 -17.02 -0.09
CA ILE A 171 5.04 -17.13 0.74
C ILE A 171 5.84 -15.85 0.56
N HIS A 172 6.12 -15.16 1.66
CA HIS A 172 6.78 -13.86 1.69
C HIS A 172 8.09 -13.95 2.47
N GLY A 173 9.15 -13.30 1.99
CA GLY A 173 10.41 -13.20 2.71
C GLY A 173 11.29 -12.06 2.19
N THR A 174 12.40 -11.80 2.87
CA THR A 174 13.40 -10.79 2.50
C THR A 174 14.62 -11.41 1.79
N ASP A 175 14.78 -12.73 1.89
CA ASP A 175 15.76 -13.49 1.12
C ASP A 175 15.07 -14.25 -0.02
N ARG A 176 15.56 -14.04 -1.25
CA ARG A 176 14.96 -14.64 -2.44
C ARG A 176 15.13 -16.16 -2.45
N GLY A 177 16.31 -16.65 -2.07
CA GLY A 177 16.62 -18.08 -2.06
C GLY A 177 15.71 -18.83 -1.09
N ALA A 178 15.55 -18.31 0.13
CA ALA A 178 14.68 -18.88 1.15
C ALA A 178 13.22 -18.93 0.69
N VAL A 179 12.72 -17.90 0.01
CA VAL A 179 11.34 -17.87 -0.51
C VAL A 179 11.15 -18.88 -1.64
N GLU A 180 12.09 -18.96 -2.58
CA GLU A 180 12.04 -19.92 -3.68
C GLU A 180 12.18 -21.38 -3.19
N GLU A 181 13.04 -21.64 -2.21
CA GLU A 181 13.21 -22.95 -1.58
C GLU A 181 11.98 -23.35 -0.77
N ALA A 182 11.42 -22.44 0.02
CA ALA A 182 10.18 -22.68 0.77
C ALA A 182 9.02 -22.99 -0.18
N ALA A 183 8.89 -22.25 -1.28
CA ALA A 183 7.87 -22.51 -2.29
C ALA A 183 8.07 -23.87 -2.97
N ARG A 184 9.30 -24.24 -3.31
CA ARG A 184 9.61 -25.57 -3.87
C ARG A 184 9.26 -26.68 -2.88
N TRP A 185 9.67 -26.53 -1.63
CA TRP A 185 9.39 -27.50 -0.57
C TRP A 185 7.88 -27.72 -0.38
N LEU A 186 7.08 -26.65 -0.43
CA LEU A 186 5.63 -26.75 -0.30
C LEU A 186 4.99 -27.43 -1.51
N ARG A 187 5.39 -27.05 -2.74
CA ARG A 187 4.88 -27.65 -3.99
C ARG A 187 5.06 -29.16 -4.06
N GLU A 188 6.13 -29.69 -3.47
CA GLU A 188 6.39 -31.14 -3.39
C GLU A 188 5.49 -31.89 -2.39
N ARG A 189 4.74 -31.17 -1.55
CA ARG A 189 4.02 -31.69 -0.39
C ARG A 189 2.54 -31.37 -0.39
N VAL A 190 2.06 -30.69 -1.44
CA VAL A 190 0.67 -30.32 -1.61
C VAL A 190 0.16 -30.68 -3.00
N GLU A 191 -1.15 -30.87 -3.13
CA GLU A 191 -1.81 -31.00 -4.43
C GLU A 191 -1.96 -29.61 -5.05
N VAL A 192 -1.14 -29.29 -6.05
CA VAL A 192 -1.17 -28.00 -6.73
C VAL A 192 -2.34 -28.00 -7.73
N ALA A 193 -3.21 -26.99 -7.64
CA ALA A 193 -4.26 -26.80 -8.63
C ALA A 193 -3.67 -26.34 -9.98
N GLU A 194 -4.17 -26.89 -11.08
CA GLU A 194 -3.79 -26.49 -12.45
C GLU A 194 -4.14 -25.03 -12.78
#